data_AF-A0A4Y2U7X4-F1
#
_entry.id   AF-A0A4Y2U7X4-F1
#
_cell.length_a   1.000
_cell.length_b   1.000
_cell.length_c   1.000
_cell.angle_alpha   90.00
_cell.angle_beta   90.00
_cell.angle_gamma   90.00
#
_symmetry.space_group_name_H-M   'P 1'
#
loop_
_entity.id
_entity.type
_entity.pdbx_description
1 polymer ?
#
loop_
_entity_poly.entity_id
_entity_poly.type
_entity_poly.pdbx_seq_one_letter_code
_entity_poly.pdbx_strand_id
1 'polypeptide(L)'
;MGEFHIRGLSDDQRYLKDMFQAVSDGNCPNGLANRKPGPVAHSRWLTTASRILRLYVSIRNPSDNLVILVTYILNVYTPVWFSIKMKSSITEGSRHLWKIMKYSRYMQQDDLRQVVDGVIQTNG
;
A
#
# COMPACT_ATOMS: atom_id res chain seq x y z
N MET A 1 -9.53 10.35 0.13
CA MET A 1 -8.99 9.26 -0.73
C MET A 1 -10.18 8.56 -1.38
N GLY A 2 -10.15 8.31 -2.69
CA GLY A 2 -11.33 7.82 -3.44
C GLY A 2 -11.54 6.31 -3.30
N GLU A 3 -12.80 5.89 -3.32
CA GLU A 3 -13.18 4.47 -3.33
C GLU A 3 -12.69 3.77 -4.61
N PHE A 4 -11.95 2.67 -4.45
CA PHE A 4 -11.55 1.82 -5.56
C PHE A 4 -12.73 0.95 -6.04
N HIS A 5 -13.54 1.43 -6.99
CA HIS A 5 -14.55 0.62 -7.66
C HIS A 5 -13.90 -0.34 -8.70
N ILE A 6 -13.29 -1.42 -8.22
CA ILE A 6 -12.54 -2.40 -9.03
C ILE A 6 -13.26 -3.75 -8.98
N ARG A 7 -13.62 -4.29 -10.16
CA ARG A 7 -14.22 -5.63 -10.30
C ARG A 7 -13.11 -6.68 -10.46
N GLY A 8 -13.38 -7.92 -10.04
CA GLY A 8 -12.47 -9.06 -10.26
C GLY A 8 -11.21 -9.07 -9.37
N LEU A 9 -11.32 -8.59 -8.12
CA LEU A 9 -10.22 -8.68 -7.14
C LEU A 9 -10.11 -10.10 -6.59
N SER A 10 -8.87 -10.61 -6.55
CA SER A 10 -8.54 -11.82 -5.77
C SER A 10 -8.73 -11.57 -4.27
N ASP A 11 -8.75 -12.64 -3.48
CA ASP A 11 -8.92 -12.53 -2.02
C ASP A 11 -7.82 -11.70 -1.36
N ASP A 12 -6.57 -11.87 -1.79
CA ASP A 12 -5.44 -11.07 -1.28
C ASP A 12 -5.57 -9.59 -1.66
N GLN A 13 -6.03 -9.28 -2.88
CA GLN A 13 -6.24 -7.89 -3.31
C GLN A 13 -7.39 -7.23 -2.56
N ARG A 14 -8.46 -7.99 -2.32
CA ARG A 14 -9.60 -7.54 -1.52
C ARG A 14 -9.19 -7.31 -0.08
N TYR A 15 -8.37 -8.19 0.48
CA TYR A 15 -7.85 -8.03 1.83
C TYR A 15 -7.00 -6.76 1.97
N LEU A 16 -6.09 -6.47 1.03
CA LEU A 16 -5.36 -5.20 1.04
C LEU A 16 -6.31 -4.01 1.00
N LYS A 17 -7.32 -4.04 0.12
CA LYS A 17 -8.32 -2.96 0.00
C LYS A 17 -9.07 -2.74 1.31
N ASP A 18 -9.58 -3.82 1.90
CA ASP A 18 -10.35 -3.78 3.14
C ASP A 18 -9.47 -3.24 4.30
N MET A 19 -8.21 -3.69 4.40
CA MET A 19 -7.26 -3.20 5.40
C MET A 19 -6.88 -1.73 5.19
N PHE A 20 -6.66 -1.31 3.94
CA PHE A 20 -6.40 0.08 3.59
C PHE A 20 -7.55 0.98 4.05
N GLN A 21 -8.80 0.56 3.80
CA GLN A 21 -9.99 1.30 4.21
C GLN A 21 -10.10 1.36 5.74
N ALA A 22 -9.95 0.21 6.42
CA ALA A 22 -10.01 0.14 7.87
C ALA A 22 -8.99 1.04 8.57
N VAL A 23 -7.76 1.08 8.07
CA VAL A 23 -6.71 1.96 8.63
C VAL A 23 -7.01 3.43 8.32
N SER A 24 -7.48 3.74 7.10
CA SER A 24 -7.84 5.11 6.71
C SER A 24 -9.00 5.67 7.52
N ASP A 25 -9.98 4.82 7.87
CA ASP A 25 -11.15 5.19 8.67
C ASP A 25 -10.88 5.12 10.18
N GLY A 26 -9.71 4.62 10.60
CA GLY A 26 -9.38 4.40 12.00
C GLY A 26 -10.24 3.32 12.68
N ASN A 27 -10.90 2.46 11.91
CA ASN A 27 -11.80 1.43 12.42
C ASN A 27 -11.60 0.09 11.67
N CYS A 28 -11.18 -0.95 12.40
CA CYS A 28 -11.03 -2.28 11.85
C CYS A 28 -12.13 -3.23 12.36
N PRO A 29 -13.03 -3.71 11.49
CA PRO A 29 -14.05 -4.66 11.87
C PRO A 29 -13.47 -5.99 12.37
N ASN A 30 -14.08 -6.60 13.40
CA ASN A 30 -13.65 -7.89 13.95
C ASN A 30 -13.50 -8.99 12.90
N GLY A 31 -14.42 -9.06 11.93
CA GLY A 31 -14.33 -10.03 10.83
C GLY A 31 -13.08 -9.85 9.95
N LEU A 32 -12.64 -8.60 9.77
CA LEU A 32 -11.42 -8.28 9.02
C LEU A 32 -10.16 -8.59 9.83
N ALA A 33 -10.15 -8.25 11.11
CA ALA A 33 -9.04 -8.54 12.04
C ALA A 33 -8.75 -10.05 12.17
N ASN A 34 -9.81 -10.86 12.14
CA ASN A 34 -9.75 -12.32 12.25
C ASN A 34 -9.47 -13.03 10.91
N ARG A 35 -9.55 -12.32 9.77
CA ARG A 35 -9.26 -12.93 8.46
C ARG A 35 -7.78 -13.32 8.39
N LYS A 36 -7.49 -14.55 7.98
CA LYS A 36 -6.12 -15.02 7.77
C LYS A 36 -5.63 -14.52 6.40
N PRO A 37 -4.55 -13.71 6.34
CA PRO A 37 -3.92 -13.38 5.07
C PRO A 37 -3.36 -14.65 4.42
N GLY A 38 -3.23 -14.65 3.10
CA GLY A 38 -2.54 -15.72 2.39
C GLY A 38 -1.11 -15.98 2.91
N PRO A 39 -0.54 -17.16 2.59
CA PRO A 39 0.84 -17.49 2.96
C PRO A 39 1.82 -16.47 2.38
N VAL A 40 2.93 -16.22 3.10
CA VAL A 40 4.02 -15.39 2.56
C VAL A 40 4.72 -16.21 1.49
N ALA A 41 4.62 -15.75 0.25
CA ALA A 41 5.48 -16.18 -0.84
C ALA A 41 6.53 -15.10 -1.08
N HIS A 42 7.75 -15.50 -1.43
CA HIS A 42 8.92 -14.62 -1.52
C HIS A 42 8.79 -13.43 -2.50
N SER A 43 7.77 -13.41 -3.36
CA SER A 43 7.65 -12.43 -4.46
C SER A 43 6.46 -11.47 -4.34
N ARG A 44 5.70 -11.48 -3.24
CA ARG A 44 4.40 -10.80 -3.16
C ARG A 44 4.35 -9.66 -2.15
N TRP A 45 4.77 -8.48 -2.60
CA TRP A 45 4.66 -7.21 -1.84
C TRP A 45 3.22 -6.92 -1.36
N LEU A 46 2.20 -7.39 -2.11
CA LEU A 46 0.79 -7.32 -1.72
C LEU A 46 0.52 -7.96 -0.33
N THR A 47 1.09 -9.14 -0.09
CA THR A 47 0.94 -9.87 1.18
C THR A 47 1.70 -9.16 2.30
N THR A 48 2.90 -8.67 2.01
CA THR A 48 3.72 -7.90 2.96
C THR A 48 2.99 -6.62 3.40
N ALA A 49 2.50 -5.82 2.47
CA ALA A 49 1.76 -4.60 2.77
C ALA A 49 0.51 -4.86 3.61
N SER A 50 -0.27 -5.87 3.24
CA SER A 50 -1.48 -6.25 3.99
C SER A 50 -1.16 -6.66 5.43
N ARG A 51 -0.05 -7.36 5.65
CA ARG A 51 0.40 -7.78 6.99
C ARG A 51 0.94 -6.61 7.82
N ILE A 52 1.62 -5.64 7.20
CA ILE A 52 2.06 -4.42 7.88
C ILE A 52 0.84 -3.61 8.36
N LEU A 53 -0.19 -3.45 7.52
CA LEU A 53 -1.44 -2.79 7.93
C LEU A 53 -2.11 -3.54 9.07
N ARG A 54 -2.14 -4.88 9.02
CA ARG A 54 -2.71 -5.69 10.11
C ARG A 54 -1.93 -5.52 11.40
N LEU A 55 -0.61 -5.52 11.33
CA LEU A 55 0.26 -5.31 12.48
C LEU A 55 -0.02 -3.95 13.13
N TYR A 56 -0.15 -2.89 12.33
CA TYR A 56 -0.46 -1.54 12.80
C TYR A 56 -1.77 -1.49 13.59
N VAL A 57 -2.85 -2.07 13.05
CA VAL A 57 -4.15 -2.11 13.73
C VAL A 57 -4.11 -2.89 15.05
N SER A 58 -3.27 -3.92 15.14
CA SER A 58 -3.15 -4.76 16.34
C SER A 58 -2.33 -4.13 17.47
N ILE A 59 -1.67 -2.98 17.23
CA ILE A 59 -0.77 -2.35 18.20
C ILE A 59 -1.36 -1.02 18.67
N ARG A 60 -1.53 -0.88 19.99
CA ARG A 60 -2.06 0.36 20.60
C ARG A 60 -1.13 1.57 20.40
N ASN A 61 0.18 1.36 20.52
CA ASN A 61 1.21 2.38 20.40
C ASN A 61 2.27 1.91 19.36
N PRO A 62 2.04 2.15 18.06
CA PRO A 62 2.96 1.70 17.01
C PRO A 62 4.28 2.49 17.07
N SER A 63 5.39 1.87 16.67
CA SER A 63 6.68 2.57 16.56
C SER A 63 6.69 3.52 15.37
N ASP A 64 7.55 4.55 15.42
CA ASP A 64 7.69 5.53 14.35
C ASP A 64 7.98 4.87 12.99
N ASN A 65 8.84 3.85 12.98
CA ASN A 65 9.14 3.07 11.77
C ASN A 65 7.90 2.37 11.20
N LEU A 66 7.04 1.83 12.05
CA LEU A 66 5.79 1.20 11.61
C LEU A 66 4.82 2.25 11.06
N VAL A 67 4.73 3.42 11.71
CA VAL A 67 3.93 4.54 11.22
C VAL A 67 4.42 5.01 9.84
N ILE A 68 5.74 5.12 9.63
CA ILE A 68 6.33 5.48 8.34
C ILE A 68 5.93 4.48 7.25
N LEU A 69 6.08 3.18 7.52
CA LEU A 69 5.73 2.12 6.56
C LEU A 69 4.25 2.12 6.22
N VAL A 70 3.37 2.23 7.22
CA VAL A 70 1.91 2.28 7.02
C VAL A 70 1.54 3.51 6.20
N THR A 71 2.11 4.67 6.54
CA THR A 71 1.86 5.91 5.80
C THR A 71 2.28 5.77 4.34
N TYR A 72 3.41 5.13 4.05
CA TYR A 72 3.82 4.83 2.67
C TYR A 72 2.85 3.89 1.96
N ILE A 73 2.38 2.85 2.65
CA ILE A 73 1.42 1.90 2.10
C ILE A 73 0.11 2.58 1.72
N LEU A 74 -0.39 3.48 2.57
CA LEU A 74 -1.63 4.23 2.33
C LEU A 74 -1.47 5.29 1.25
N ASN A 75 -0.40 6.08 1.29
CA ASN A 75 -0.26 7.24 0.40
C ASN A 75 0.28 6.90 -0.99
N VAL A 76 1.15 5.89 -1.10
CA VAL A 76 1.87 5.60 -2.34
C VAL A 76 1.50 4.22 -2.87
N TYR A 77 1.80 3.17 -2.10
CA TYR A 77 1.76 1.82 -2.63
C TYR A 77 0.34 1.39 -3.03
N THR A 78 -0.63 1.47 -2.12
CA THR A 78 -1.99 0.97 -2.38
C THR A 78 -2.68 1.71 -3.52
N PRO A 79 -2.65 3.06 -3.58
CA PRO A 79 -3.20 3.81 -4.70
C PRO A 79 -2.55 3.49 -6.05
N VAL A 80 -1.21 3.35 -6.09
CA VAL A 80 -0.50 3.00 -7.33
C VAL A 80 -0.79 1.56 -7.74
N TRP A 81 -0.80 0.62 -6.80
CA TRP A 81 -1.06 -0.78 -7.10
C TRP A 81 -2.44 -0.99 -7.72
N PHE A 82 -3.47 -0.35 -7.18
CA PHE A 82 -4.80 -0.38 -7.74
C PHE A 82 -4.90 0.41 -9.06
N SER A 83 -4.14 1.50 -9.23
CA SER A 83 -4.02 2.17 -10.53
C SER A 83 -3.48 1.23 -11.62
N ILE A 84 -2.41 0.48 -11.33
CA ILE A 84 -1.83 -0.51 -12.24
C ILE A 84 -2.83 -1.63 -12.52
N LYS A 85 -3.51 -2.14 -11.49
CA LYS A 85 -4.51 -3.20 -11.64
C LYS A 85 -5.69 -2.78 -12.53
N MET A 86 -6.14 -1.52 -12.44
CA MET A 86 -7.20 -0.99 -13.30
C MET A 86 -6.73 -0.72 -14.72
N LYS A 87 -5.48 -0.32 -14.89
CA LYS A 87 -4.91 0.13 -16.16
C LYS A 87 -3.56 -0.54 -16.42
N SER A 88 -3.59 -1.84 -16.69
CA SER A 88 -2.37 -2.66 -16.79
C SER A 88 -1.67 -2.60 -18.16
N SER A 89 -2.21 -1.83 -19.12
CA SER A 89 -1.58 -1.66 -20.43
C SER A 89 -0.20 -1.00 -20.29
N ILE A 90 0.77 -1.46 -21.08
CA ILE A 90 2.13 -0.91 -21.10
C ILE A 90 2.14 0.60 -21.42
N THR A 91 1.18 1.07 -22.22
CA THR A 91 0.99 2.49 -22.56
C THR A 91 0.71 3.38 -21.34
N GLU A 92 0.23 2.78 -20.23
CA GLU A 92 -0.04 3.50 -18.97
C GLU A 92 1.17 3.45 -18.01
N GLY A 93 2.26 2.77 -18.37
CA GLY A 93 3.44 2.60 -17.52
C GLY A 93 4.05 3.92 -17.05
N SER A 94 4.25 4.88 -17.96
CA SER A 94 4.78 6.21 -17.62
C SER A 94 3.87 6.98 -16.66
N ARG A 95 2.54 6.80 -16.78
CA ARG A 95 1.56 7.40 -15.86
C ARG A 95 1.64 6.78 -14.47
N HIS A 96 1.87 5.47 -14.37
CA HIS A 96 2.04 4.80 -13.07
C HIS A 96 3.34 5.22 -12.39
N LEU A 97 4.44 5.32 -13.15
CA LEU A 97 5.71 5.83 -12.63
C LEU A 97 5.57 7.28 -12.13
N TRP A 98 4.94 8.15 -12.92
CA TRP A 98 4.66 9.52 -12.51
C TRP A 98 3.78 9.59 -11.26
N LYS A 99 2.79 8.69 -11.11
CA LYS A 99 1.99 8.60 -9.88
C LYS A 99 2.82 8.23 -8.66
N ILE A 100 3.77 7.28 -8.78
CA ILE A 100 4.70 6.94 -7.70
C ILE A 100 5.48 8.19 -7.30
N MET A 101 6.11 8.87 -8.27
CA MET A 101 6.89 10.08 -8.04
C MET A 101 6.06 11.20 -7.41
N LYS A 102 4.83 11.39 -7.86
CA LYS A 102 3.93 12.41 -7.33
C LYS A 102 3.51 12.06 -5.90
N TYR A 103 3.09 10.83 -5.68
CA TYR A 103 2.58 10.40 -4.38
C TYR A 103 3.68 10.30 -3.34
N SER A 104 4.94 10.02 -3.69
CA SER A 104 6.05 10.00 -2.73
C SER A 104 6.45 11.38 -2.21
N ARG A 105 6.05 12.48 -2.86
CA ARG A 105 6.43 13.86 -2.45
C ARG A 105 5.85 14.33 -1.12
N TYR A 106 4.92 13.59 -0.51
CA TYR A 106 4.47 13.89 0.85
C TYR A 106 5.58 13.68 1.90
N MET A 107 6.59 12.85 1.59
CA MET A 107 7.77 12.66 2.43
C MET A 107 8.65 13.91 2.33
N GLN A 108 8.44 14.87 3.24
CA GLN A 108 9.21 16.11 3.31
C GLN A 108 10.56 15.93 4.03
N GLN A 109 10.75 14.84 4.77
CA GLN A 109 12.05 14.49 5.36
C GLN A 109 13.03 14.03 4.28
N ASP A 110 14.24 14.62 4.27
CA ASP A 110 15.22 14.47 3.20
C ASP A 110 15.80 13.06 3.09
N ASP A 111 15.94 12.33 4.19
CA ASP A 111 16.55 11.00 4.25
C ASP A 111 15.67 9.91 3.63
N LEU A 112 14.40 9.80 4.04
CA LEU A 112 13.46 8.81 3.53
C LEU A 112 13.14 9.05 2.06
N ARG A 113 12.99 10.33 1.67
CA ARG A 113 12.74 10.70 0.29
C ARG A 113 13.92 10.33 -0.61
N GLN A 114 15.16 10.55 -0.17
CA GLN A 114 16.35 10.15 -0.92
C GLN A 114 16.40 8.64 -1.15
N VAL A 115 16.03 7.83 -0.14
CA VAL A 115 15.94 6.38 -0.29
C VAL A 115 14.91 6.01 -1.35
N VAL A 116 13.70 6.58 -1.29
CA VAL A 116 12.64 6.29 -2.27
C VAL A 116 13.02 6.76 -3.67
N ASP A 117 13.56 7.97 -3.81
CA ASP A 117 14.00 8.52 -5.09
C ASP A 117 15.13 7.68 -5.69
N GLY A 118 16.09 7.21 -4.87
CA GLY A 118 17.15 6.30 -5.31
C GLY A 118 16.61 4.96 -5.81
N VAL A 119 15.62 4.37 -5.12
CA VAL A 119 14.96 3.13 -5.56
C VAL A 119 14.22 3.33 -6.88
N ILE A 120 13.52 4.45 -7.05
CA ILE A 120 12.79 4.77 -8.29
C ILE A 120 13.76 4.94 -9.48
N GLN A 121 14.92 5.56 -9.26
CA GLN A 121 15.93 5.77 -10.31
C GLN A 121 16.63 4.47 -10.74
N THR A 122 16.76 3.50 -9.84
CA THR A 122 17.55 2.28 -10.06
C THR A 122 16.72 1.06 -10.47
N ASN A 123 15.41 1.06 -10.17
CA ASN A 123 14.53 -0.09 -10.41
C ASN A 123 13.31 0.26 -11.29
N GLY A 124 13.32 1.45 -11.92
CA GLY A 124 12.24 1.96 -12.76
C GLY A 124 12.17 1.31 -14.15
#